data_AF-A0A1F7G7Q5-F1
#
_entry.id   AF-A0A1F7G7Q5-F1
#
_cell.length_a   1.000
_cell.length_b   1.000
_cell.length_c   1.000
_cell.angle_alpha   90.00
_cell.angle_beta   90.00
_cell.angle_gamma   90.00
#
_symmetry.space_group_name_H-M   'P 1'
#
loop_
_entity.id
_entity.type
_entity.pdbx_description
1 polymer ?
#
loop_
_entity_poly.entity_id
_entity_poly.type
_entity_poly.pdbx_seq_one_letter_code
_entity_poly.pdbx_strand_id
1 'polypeptide(L)'
;MQQFVVPQFIDVEDKVIGPITVRQFIIILVGGGLVFIAYKLADFTLFLLEMVIISTLTLGVAFVKINGRPVHYFLLNVIQTTRRPRLRIWQRLFSRSLLKSYAKTKTVQLPPQIKTRNKVRASRLAELALIVDTGGVYQGEKEPPTSKSQLV
;
A
#
# COMPACT_ATOMS: atom_id res chain seq x y z
N MET A 1 15.22 1.57 22.56
CA MET A 1 14.26 1.64 21.45
C MET A 1 14.81 0.80 20.31
N GLN A 2 14.07 -0.21 19.83
CA GLN A 2 14.49 -0.98 18.65
C GLN A 2 14.30 -0.14 17.39
N GLN A 3 15.36 0.06 16.63
CA GLN A 3 15.33 0.72 15.33
C GLN A 3 15.14 -0.34 14.25
N PHE A 4 14.06 -0.22 13.47
CA PHE A 4 13.82 -1.09 12.32
C PHE A 4 14.54 -0.52 11.10
N VAL A 5 15.25 -1.38 10.37
CA VAL A 5 15.89 -1.00 9.13
C VAL A 5 14.81 -0.84 8.07
N VAL A 6 14.66 0.36 7.53
CA VAL A 6 13.73 0.64 6.42
C VAL A 6 14.43 0.27 5.12
N PRO A 7 13.89 -0.67 4.33
CA PRO A 7 14.45 -1.00 3.03
C PRO A 7 14.32 0.20 2.09
N GLN A 8 15.44 0.66 1.51
CA GLN A 8 15.48 1.88 0.67
C GLN A 8 15.27 1.61 -0.83
N PHE A 9 15.33 0.35 -1.28
CA PHE A 9 15.28 -0.01 -2.71
C PHE A 9 14.15 -1.00 -3.04
N ILE A 10 12.95 -0.80 -2.48
CA ILE A 10 11.79 -1.65 -2.81
C ILE A 10 11.22 -1.36 -4.20
N ASP A 11 11.48 -0.17 -4.74
CA ASP A 11 10.90 0.30 -6.00
C ASP A 11 11.80 0.05 -7.23
N VAL A 12 13.06 -0.34 -7.01
CA VAL A 12 14.01 -0.61 -8.08
C VAL A 12 13.90 -2.07 -8.49
N GLU A 13 13.50 -2.31 -9.73
CA GLU A 13 13.47 -3.67 -10.29
C GLU A 13 14.88 -4.26 -10.41
N ASP A 14 14.98 -5.56 -10.14
CA ASP A 14 16.21 -6.32 -10.33
C ASP A 14 16.66 -6.31 -11.80
N LYS A 15 17.96 -6.04 -11.98
CA LYS A 15 18.63 -6.05 -13.28
C LYS A 15 19.33 -7.39 -13.47
N VAL A 16 19.10 -8.03 -14.62
CA VAL A 16 19.65 -9.36 -14.93
C VAL A 16 20.92 -9.24 -15.75
N ILE A 17 20.88 -8.42 -16.80
CA ILE A 17 21.99 -8.25 -17.75
C ILE A 17 22.29 -6.76 -17.88
N GLY A 18 23.32 -6.31 -17.17
CA GLY A 18 23.72 -4.90 -17.16
C GLY A 18 22.57 -3.97 -16.75
N PRO A 19 22.07 -3.09 -17.63
CA PRO A 19 20.97 -2.17 -17.33
C PRO A 19 19.56 -2.78 -17.50
N ILE A 20 19.43 -4.01 -18.00
CA ILE A 20 18.15 -4.62 -18.40
C ILE A 20 17.48 -5.32 -17.22
N THR A 21 16.22 -4.99 -16.93
CA THR A 21 15.43 -5.66 -15.89
C THR A 21 14.91 -7.02 -16.35
N VAL A 22 14.56 -7.91 -15.40
CA VAL A 22 13.99 -9.25 -15.71
C VAL A 22 12.82 -9.13 -16.70
N ARG A 23 11.93 -8.16 -16.47
CA ARG A 23 10.78 -7.91 -17.35
C ARG A 23 11.21 -7.53 -18.76
N GLN A 24 12.15 -6.60 -18.88
CA GLN A 24 12.62 -6.13 -20.19
C GLN A 24 13.26 -7.26 -20.98
N PHE A 25 14.04 -8.11 -20.30
CA PHE A 25 14.62 -9.30 -20.89
C PHE A 25 13.54 -10.24 -21.47
N ILE A 26 12.48 -10.53 -20.71
CA ILE A 26 11.37 -11.39 -21.18
C ILE A 26 10.67 -10.76 -22.39
N ILE A 27 10.41 -9.45 -22.38
CA ILE A 27 9.77 -8.76 -23.51
C ILE A 27 10.63 -8.86 -24.78
N ILE A 28 11.94 -8.62 -24.65
CA ILE A 28 12.89 -8.72 -25.78
C ILE A 28 12.98 -10.17 -26.27
N LEU A 29 12.98 -11.16 -25.37
CA LEU A 29 13.00 -12.57 -25.74
C LEU A 29 11.76 -12.94 -26.57
N VAL A 30 10.57 -12.52 -26.13
CA VAL A 30 9.32 -12.75 -26.88
C VAL A 30 9.35 -12.04 -28.23
N GLY A 31 9.77 -10.77 -28.28
CA GLY A 31 9.88 -10.03 -29.53
C GLY A 31 10.90 -10.62 -30.50
N GLY A 32 12.05 -11.07 -30.00
CA GLY A 32 13.06 -11.80 -30.78
C GLY A 32 12.51 -13.13 -31.30
N GLY A 33 11.71 -13.84 -30.51
CA GLY A 33 10.97 -15.02 -30.96
C GLY A 33 10.01 -14.72 -32.11
N LEU A 34 9.27 -13.61 -32.05
CA LEU A 34 8.38 -13.17 -33.14
C LEU A 34 9.17 -12.83 -34.41
N VAL A 35 10.30 -12.12 -34.29
CA VAL A 35 11.18 -11.83 -35.43
C VAL A 35 11.75 -13.12 -36.03
N PHE A 36 12.10 -14.11 -35.20
CA PHE A 36 12.57 -15.41 -35.68
C PHE A 36 11.48 -16.19 -36.43
N ILE A 37 10.22 -16.13 -35.96
CA ILE A 37 9.08 -16.72 -36.66
C ILE A 37 8.87 -16.02 -38.00
N ALA A 38 8.91 -14.68 -38.04
CA ALA A 38 8.82 -13.89 -39.27
C ALA A 38 9.92 -14.29 -40.26
N TYR A 39 11.16 -14.44 -39.80
CA TYR A 39 12.28 -14.91 -40.63
C TYR A 39 12.04 -16.28 -41.27
N LYS A 40 11.30 -17.17 -40.60
CA LYS A 40 11.03 -18.52 -41.10
C LYS A 40 9.84 -18.60 -42.05
N LEU A 41 8.89 -17.66 -41.96
CA LEU A 41 7.62 -17.71 -42.70
C LEU A 41 7.52 -16.68 -43.83
N ALA A 42 8.23 -15.56 -43.74
CA ALA A 42 8.12 -14.45 -44.67
C ALA A 42 9.22 -14.46 -45.75
N ASP A 43 8.89 -13.92 -46.92
CA ASP A 43 9.89 -13.58 -47.95
C ASP A 43 10.84 -12.48 -47.44
N PHE A 44 12.06 -12.41 -47.98
CA PHE A 44 13.11 -11.50 -47.48
C PHE A 44 12.65 -10.03 -47.33
N THR A 45 11.92 -9.51 -48.32
CA THR A 45 11.39 -8.14 -48.29
C THR A 45 10.34 -7.95 -47.19
N LEU A 46 9.42 -8.92 -47.04
CA LEU A 46 8.38 -8.87 -46.01
C LEU A 46 8.99 -9.03 -44.61
N PHE A 47 9.96 -9.94 -44.47
CA PHE A 47 10.73 -10.13 -43.25
C PHE A 47 11.41 -8.83 -42.80
N LEU A 48 12.06 -8.10 -43.70
CA LEU A 48 12.75 -6.85 -43.34
C LEU A 48 11.76 -5.81 -42.78
N LEU A 49 10.59 -5.69 -43.40
CA LEU A 49 9.53 -4.78 -42.95
C LEU A 49 8.99 -5.22 -41.58
N GLU A 50 8.64 -6.50 -41.42
CA GLU A 50 8.13 -7.05 -40.16
C GLU A 50 9.15 -6.92 -39.04
N MET A 51 10.43 -7.20 -39.31
CA MET A 51 11.51 -7.08 -38.36
C MET A 51 11.60 -5.66 -37.80
N VAL A 52 11.56 -4.64 -38.65
CA VAL A 52 11.62 -3.24 -38.23
C VAL A 52 10.41 -2.89 -37.36
N ILE A 53 9.20 -3.27 -37.78
CA ILE A 53 7.97 -2.97 -37.03
C ILE A 53 7.96 -3.69 -35.68
N ILE A 54 8.21 -5.00 -35.65
CA ILE A 54 8.20 -5.82 -34.44
C ILE A 54 9.28 -5.35 -33.48
N SER A 55 10.50 -5.07 -33.97
CA SER A 55 11.60 -4.61 -33.12
C SER A 55 11.31 -3.24 -32.52
N THR A 56 10.78 -2.31 -33.31
CA THR A 56 10.40 -0.96 -32.84
C THR A 56 9.33 -1.04 -31.75
N LEU A 57 8.28 -1.84 -31.97
CA LEU A 57 7.22 -2.05 -30.96
C LEU A 57 7.76 -2.72 -29.70
N THR A 58 8.59 -3.76 -29.86
CA THR A 58 9.18 -4.51 -28.74
C THR A 58 10.03 -3.60 -27.85
N LEU A 59 10.94 -2.83 -28.46
CA LEU A 59 11.79 -1.88 -27.76
C LEU A 59 10.97 -0.76 -27.10
N GLY A 60 9.94 -0.27 -27.80
CA GLY A 60 8.98 0.70 -27.26
C GLY A 60 8.32 0.17 -25.99
N VAL A 61 7.79 -1.05 -26.01
CA VAL A 61 7.12 -1.65 -24.85
C VAL A 61 8.10 -1.97 -23.70
N ALA A 62 9.34 -2.35 -24.02
CA ALA A 62 10.34 -2.70 -23.02
C ALA A 62 10.92 -1.48 -22.28
N PHE A 63 11.24 -0.39 -22.99
CA PHE A 63 12.01 0.73 -22.43
C PHE A 63 11.21 2.00 -22.18
N VAL A 64 10.13 2.25 -22.93
CA VAL A 64 9.37 3.50 -22.77
C VAL A 64 8.57 3.45 -21.47
N LYS A 65 8.55 4.59 -20.79
CA LYS A 65 7.76 4.83 -19.59
C LYS A 65 6.84 6.02 -19.84
N ILE A 66 5.56 5.88 -19.50
CA ILE A 66 4.56 6.95 -19.59
C ILE A 66 4.19 7.33 -18.16
N ASN A 67 4.36 8.60 -17.78
CA ASN A 67 4.07 9.11 -16.44
C ASN A 67 4.74 8.30 -15.31
N GLY A 68 6.01 7.93 -15.52
CA GLY A 68 6.78 7.13 -14.55
C GLY A 68 6.41 5.64 -14.49
N ARG A 69 5.38 5.19 -15.23
CA ARG A 69 4.98 3.79 -15.29
C ARG A 69 5.44 3.13 -16.58
N PRO A 70 5.86 1.86 -16.53
CA PRO A 70 6.14 1.09 -17.74
C PRO A 70 4.94 1.02 -18.70
N VAL A 71 5.21 1.07 -20.01
CA VAL A 71 4.18 1.12 -21.07
C VAL A 71 3.23 -0.08 -21.07
N HIS A 72 3.68 -1.28 -20.70
CA HIS A 72 2.79 -2.46 -20.66
C HIS A 72 1.62 -2.28 -19.66
N TYR A 73 1.81 -1.58 -18.53
CA TYR A 73 0.70 -1.25 -17.63
C TYR A 73 -0.29 -0.29 -18.27
N PHE A 74 0.21 0.67 -19.05
CA PHE A 74 -0.65 1.57 -19.81
C PHE A 74 -1.49 0.80 -20.84
N LEU A 75 -0.89 -0.09 -21.64
CA LEU A 75 -1.62 -0.94 -22.58
C LEU A 75 -2.67 -1.81 -21.88
N LEU A 76 -2.31 -2.46 -20.77
CA LEU A 76 -3.25 -3.25 -19.98
C LEU A 76 -4.43 -2.41 -19.49
N ASN A 77 -4.18 -1.18 -19.03
CA ASN A 77 -5.23 -0.27 -18.59
C ASN A 77 -6.11 0.22 -19.75
N VAL A 78 -5.56 0.44 -20.93
CA VAL A 78 -6.34 0.79 -22.13
C VAL A 78 -7.27 -0.36 -22.50
N ILE A 79 -6.75 -1.60 -22.56
CA ILE A 79 -7.55 -2.78 -22.88
C ILE A 79 -8.65 -2.99 -21.83
N GLN A 80 -8.32 -2.89 -20.54
CA GLN A 80 -9.28 -3.04 -19.46
C GLN A 80 -10.36 -1.96 -19.50
N THR A 81 -9.97 -0.70 -19.71
CA THR A 81 -10.91 0.43 -19.78
C THR A 81 -11.88 0.27 -20.94
N THR A 82 -11.39 -0.13 -22.12
CA THR A 82 -12.23 -0.34 -23.30
C THR A 82 -13.23 -1.47 -23.12
N ARG A 83 -12.87 -2.52 -22.37
CA ARG A 83 -13.78 -3.64 -22.05
C ARG A 83 -14.79 -3.32 -20.96
N ARG A 84 -14.56 -2.29 -20.13
CA ARG A 84 -15.47 -1.96 -19.01
C ARG A 84 -16.70 -1.21 -19.52
N PRO A 85 -17.90 -1.53 -19.02
CA PRO A 85 -19.11 -0.79 -19.35
C PRO A 85 -18.98 0.66 -18.88
N ARG A 86 -19.34 1.61 -19.74
CA ARG A 86 -19.32 3.05 -19.42
C ARG A 86 -20.31 3.43 -18.32
N LEU A 87 -21.41 2.69 -18.22
CA LEU A 87 -22.43 2.91 -17.20
C LEU A 87 -21.96 2.34 -15.86
N ARG A 88 -21.53 3.23 -14.96
CA ARG A 88 -21.25 2.88 -13.57
C ARG A 88 -22.56 2.89 -12.79
N ILE A 89 -23.20 1.73 -12.67
CA ILE A 89 -24.34 1.56 -11.76
C ILE A 89 -23.83 1.36 -10.33
N TRP A 90 -24.47 2.02 -9.36
CA TRP A 90 -24.23 1.74 -7.96
C TRP A 90 -24.74 0.34 -7.64
N GLN A 91 -23.83 -0.62 -7.52
CA GLN A 91 -24.17 -1.98 -7.11
C GLN A 91 -24.16 -2.06 -5.58
N ARG A 92 -25.34 -2.17 -4.97
CA ARG A 92 -25.48 -2.58 -3.57
C ARG A 92 -25.13 -4.07 -3.48
N LEU A 93 -23.84 -4.41 -3.56
CA LEU A 93 -23.28 -5.77 -3.52
C LEU A 93 -23.48 -6.49 -2.17
N PHE A 94 -24.10 -5.81 -1.22
CA PHE A 94 -24.48 -6.37 0.05
C PHE A 94 -25.71 -7.26 -0.10
N SER A 95 -25.49 -8.50 -0.53
CA SER A 95 -26.47 -9.55 -0.26
C SER A 95 -26.71 -9.59 1.25
N ARG A 96 -27.98 -9.73 1.67
CA ARG A 96 -28.34 -9.77 3.10
C ARG A 96 -27.53 -10.84 3.86
N SER A 97 -27.11 -11.92 3.18
CA SER A 97 -26.24 -12.94 3.75
C SER A 97 -24.81 -12.45 4.02
N LEU A 98 -24.22 -11.69 3.10
CA LEU A 98 -22.89 -11.08 3.25
C LEU A 98 -22.85 -10.04 4.37
N LEU A 99 -23.89 -9.22 4.49
CA LEU A 99 -24.04 -8.29 5.62
C LEU A 99 -24.16 -9.01 6.96
N LYS A 100 -24.92 -10.12 7.01
CA LYS A 100 -25.01 -10.97 8.20
C LYS A 100 -23.65 -11.59 8.54
N SER A 101 -22.88 -12.04 7.55
CA SER A 101 -21.53 -12.57 7.76
C SER A 101 -20.58 -11.48 8.27
N TYR A 102 -20.58 -10.28 7.70
CA TYR A 102 -19.78 -9.16 8.21
C TYR A 102 -20.19 -8.72 9.62
N ALA A 103 -21.50 -8.72 9.93
CA ALA A 103 -21.99 -8.44 11.28
C ALA A 103 -21.60 -9.53 12.28
N LYS A 104 -21.55 -10.80 11.84
CA LYS A 104 -21.17 -11.96 12.65
C LYS A 104 -19.65 -12.06 12.87
N THR A 105 -18.84 -11.65 11.89
CA THR A 105 -17.37 -11.66 11.95
C THR A 105 -16.80 -10.46 12.74
N LYS A 106 -17.63 -9.46 13.08
CA LYS A 106 -17.19 -8.28 13.84
C LYS A 106 -17.28 -8.45 15.37
N THR A 107 -16.99 -9.63 15.89
CA THR A 107 -16.34 -9.73 17.22
C THR A 107 -14.84 -9.55 17.02
N VAL A 108 -14.43 -8.38 16.52
CA VAL A 108 -13.06 -7.95 16.70
C VAL A 108 -12.91 -7.84 18.21
N GLN A 109 -12.15 -8.76 18.80
CA GLN A 109 -11.61 -8.58 20.14
C GLN A 109 -10.83 -7.28 20.05
N LEU A 110 -11.47 -6.18 20.48
CA LEU A 110 -10.77 -4.92 20.60
C LEU A 110 -9.54 -5.24 21.43
N PRO A 111 -8.33 -4.77 21.03
CA PRO A 111 -7.20 -4.77 21.95
C PRO A 111 -7.74 -4.28 23.29
N PRO A 112 -7.47 -4.99 24.41
CA PRO A 112 -8.05 -4.65 25.69
C PRO A 112 -7.90 -3.15 25.85
N GLN A 113 -9.04 -2.45 25.84
CA GLN A 113 -9.06 -1.01 26.02
C GLN A 113 -8.27 -0.80 27.29
N ILE A 114 -7.07 -0.22 27.18
CA ILE A 114 -6.28 0.13 28.34
C ILE A 114 -7.16 1.14 29.03
N LYS A 115 -7.96 0.67 29.99
CA LYS A 115 -8.74 1.52 30.87
C LYS A 115 -7.67 2.29 31.60
N THR A 116 -7.31 3.47 31.10
CA THR A 116 -6.59 4.46 31.86
C THR A 116 -7.53 4.88 32.98
N ARG A 117 -7.60 4.04 34.02
CA ARG A 117 -8.39 4.25 35.22
C ARG A 117 -7.63 5.26 36.07
N ASN A 118 -7.53 6.47 35.58
CA ASN A 118 -7.27 7.63 36.40
C ASN A 118 -8.32 8.67 36.01
N LYS A 119 -9.56 8.43 36.44
CA LYS A 119 -10.50 9.54 36.60
C LYS A 119 -9.90 10.43 37.67
N VAL A 120 -9.22 11.49 37.25
CA VAL A 120 -8.69 12.51 38.16
C VAL A 120 -9.90 13.06 38.93
N ARG A 121 -9.86 12.95 40.26
CA ARG A 121 -10.93 13.42 41.13
C ARG A 121 -11.04 14.95 40.99
N ALA A 122 -12.25 15.51 41.04
CA ALA A 122 -12.45 16.95 40.90
C ALA A 122 -11.62 17.77 41.90
N SER A 123 -11.39 17.24 43.11
CA SER A 123 -10.52 17.85 44.13
C SER A 123 -9.07 18.00 43.67
N ARG A 124 -8.51 16.99 42.98
CA ARG A 124 -7.14 17.04 42.42
C ARG A 124 -7.00 18.08 41.33
N LEU A 125 -8.04 18.28 40.52
CA LEU A 125 -8.03 19.34 39.50
C LEU A 125 -8.08 20.73 40.15
N ALA A 126 -8.87 20.89 41.20
CA ALA A 126 -8.95 22.15 41.95
C ALA A 126 -7.62 22.47 42.68
N GLU A 127 -6.97 21.48 43.28
CA GLU A 127 -5.64 21.65 43.89
C GLU A 127 -4.60 22.06 42.85
N LEU A 128 -4.54 21.38 41.71
CA LEU A 128 -3.60 21.72 40.64
C LEU A 128 -3.87 23.13 40.09
N ALA A 129 -5.13 23.52 39.94
CA ALA A 129 -5.48 24.89 39.55
C ALA A 129 -4.97 25.90 40.59
N LEU A 130 -5.17 25.64 41.88
CA LEU A 130 -4.73 26.52 42.96
C LEU A 130 -3.20 26.63 43.02
N ILE A 131 -2.46 25.53 42.81
CA ILE A 131 -1.00 25.54 42.77
C ILE A 131 -0.48 26.41 41.61
N VAL A 132 -1.13 26.32 40.44
CA VAL A 132 -0.80 27.10 39.25
C VAL A 132 -1.10 28.59 39.47
N ASP A 133 -2.29 28.91 39.98
CA ASP A 133 -2.72 30.30 40.21
C ASP A 133 -1.89 31.00 41.31
N THR A 134 -1.39 30.22 42.28
CA THR A 134 -0.55 30.75 43.38
C THR A 134 0.94 30.70 43.09
N GLY A 135 1.35 30.30 41.88
CA GLY A 135 2.77 30.26 41.49
C GLY A 135 3.64 29.36 42.39
N GLY A 136 3.05 28.33 43.00
CA GLY A 136 3.77 27.39 43.88
C GLY A 136 3.88 27.81 45.35
N VAL A 137 3.19 28.88 45.78
CA VAL A 137 3.06 29.23 47.20
C VAL A 137 2.21 28.20 47.95
N TYR A 138 1.17 27.66 47.30
CA TYR A 138 0.40 26.54 47.83
C TYR A 138 1.05 25.21 47.43
N GLN A 139 1.31 24.32 48.40
CA GLN A 139 1.99 23.02 48.19
C GLN A 139 1.08 21.80 48.36
N GLY A 140 -0.22 22.01 48.61
CA GLY A 140 -1.20 20.94 48.82
C GLY A 140 -1.20 20.35 50.23
N GLU A 141 -2.33 19.77 50.62
CA GLU A 141 -2.45 19.00 51.87
C GLU A 141 -1.91 17.58 51.66
N LYS A 142 -1.05 17.09 52.57
CA LYS A 142 -0.54 15.71 52.52
C LYS A 142 -1.72 14.75 52.76
N GLU A 143 -2.05 13.92 51.76
CA GLU A 143 -3.16 12.96 51.86
C GLU A 143 -2.98 11.97 53.04
N PRO A 144 -4.07 11.59 53.74
CA PRO A 144 -4.07 10.42 54.62
C PRO A 144 -3.90 9.13 53.81
N PRO A 145 -3.32 8.05 54.40
CA PRO A 145 -2.90 6.87 53.65
C PRO A 145 -4.07 6.17 52.95
N THR A 146 -4.07 6.22 51.63
CA THR A 146 -5.04 5.58 50.73
C THR A 146 -4.72 4.11 50.43
N SER A 147 -4.23 3.37 51.42
CA SER A 147 -4.05 1.92 51.32
C SER A 147 -4.77 1.18 52.45
N LYS A 148 -5.93 0.57 52.13
CA LYS A 148 -6.52 -0.50 52.95
C LYS A 148 -5.75 -1.83 52.83
N SER A 149 -4.42 -1.80 52.69
CA SER A 149 -3.56 -2.99 52.77
C SER A 149 -2.57 -2.95 53.93
N GLN A 150 -2.69 -1.97 54.84
CA GLN A 150 -1.90 -1.87 56.07
C GLN A 150 -2.80 -1.68 57.29
N LEU A 151 -3.69 -2.65 57.51
CA LEU A 151 -4.31 -2.92 58.80
C LEU A 151 -4.34 -4.44 58.99
N VAL A 152 -3.17 -4.99 59.35
CA VAL A 152 -2.99 -6.24 60.11
C VAL A 152 -1.85 -5.98 61.07
#